data_AF-A0A3B0YIB9-F1
#
_entry.id   AF-A0A3B0YIB9-F1
#
_cell.length_a   1.000
_cell.length_b   1.000
_cell.length_c   1.000
_cell.angle_alpha   90.00
_cell.angle_beta   90.00
_cell.angle_gamma   90.00
#
_symmetry.space_group_name_H-M   'P 1'
#
loop_
_entity.id
_entity.type
_entity.pdbx_description
1 polymer ?
#
loop_
_entity_poly.entity_id
_entity_poly.type
_entity_poly.pdbx_seq_one_letter_code
_entity_poly.pdbx_strand_id
1 'polypeptide(L)'
;MHFPVTVLCRVMQVSTSAYYTWKKQPGKLISADVLHLHRRMKALFKQSRDSLGSREMMKKLREEGFQIGRYKVRNVMKKLDLKVTQRVAYKVTTKRNHRDDVADNLLNQNFNPIAPNQVWAGDITYLKTGEGWMYLAIVMDLYSRRIVGWYISKRMTTDLICKAMIMAYSVRQPPNGLVFHSDRDSQYTSKRYRRLLDGYGIRASI
;
A
#
# COMPACT_ATOMS: atom_id res chain seq x y z
N MET A 1 44.14 25.76 30.73
CA MET A 1 45.22 24.74 30.71
C MET A 1 45.32 24.17 29.31
N HIS A 2 46.51 24.16 28.71
CA HIS A 2 46.76 23.55 27.40
C HIS A 2 47.66 22.33 27.63
N PHE A 3 47.17 21.12 27.32
CA PHE A 3 47.94 19.89 27.52
C PHE A 3 48.66 19.50 26.23
N PRO A 4 49.93 19.07 26.30
CA PRO A 4 50.65 18.58 25.12
C PRO A 4 49.96 17.36 24.50
N VAL A 5 49.91 17.30 23.16
CA VAL A 5 49.35 16.17 22.39
C VAL A 5 50.00 14.84 22.81
N THR A 6 51.29 14.86 23.16
CA THR A 6 52.02 13.69 23.67
C THR A 6 51.43 13.14 24.98
N VAL A 7 51.00 14.00 25.89
CA VAL A 7 50.38 13.63 27.17
C VAL A 7 49.00 13.02 26.92
N LEU A 8 48.20 13.65 26.05
CA LEU A 8 46.88 13.15 25.69
C LEU A 8 46.97 11.79 24.97
N CYS A 9 47.89 11.63 24.02
CA CYS A 9 48.13 10.38 23.32
C CYS A 9 48.56 9.25 24.28
N ARG A 10 49.40 9.56 25.29
CA ARG A 10 49.83 8.58 26.31
C ARG A 10 48.67 8.13 27.20
N VAL A 11 47.85 9.07 27.68
CA VAL A 11 46.65 8.74 28.50
C VAL A 11 45.66 7.90 27.71
N MET A 12 45.47 8.22 26.42
CA MET A 12 44.54 7.53 25.52
C MET A 12 45.12 6.26 24.90
N GLN A 13 46.36 5.88 25.22
CA GLN A 13 47.07 4.73 24.64
C GLN A 13 47.12 4.71 23.10
N VAL A 14 47.21 5.88 22.46
CA VAL A 14 47.36 6.02 21.01
C VAL A 14 48.76 6.55 20.69
N SER A 15 49.38 6.09 19.60
CA SER A 15 50.66 6.66 19.19
C SER A 15 50.49 8.10 18.68
N THR A 16 51.46 8.96 19.00
CA THR A 16 51.48 10.34 18.51
C THR A 16 51.57 10.40 16.98
N SER A 17 52.27 9.46 16.36
CA SER A 17 52.34 9.32 14.90
C SER A 17 50.98 8.98 14.28
N ALA A 18 50.19 8.09 14.89
CA ALA A 18 48.84 7.77 14.46
C ALA A 18 47.91 8.99 14.58
N TYR A 19 48.01 9.75 15.68
CA TYR A 19 47.25 10.98 15.87
C TYR A 19 47.53 12.00 14.76
N TYR A 20 48.79 12.29 14.45
CA TYR A 20 49.12 13.24 13.39
C TYR A 20 48.81 12.71 11.99
N THR A 21 48.89 11.39 11.78
CA THR A 21 48.46 10.75 10.51
C THR A 21 46.96 10.92 10.31
N TRP A 22 46.17 10.61 11.34
CA TRP A 22 44.71 10.84 11.34
C TRP A 22 44.36 12.32 11.14
N LYS A 23 45.05 13.23 11.85
CA LYS A 23 44.83 14.68 11.72
C LYS A 23 45.14 15.19 10.31
N LYS A 24 46.09 14.56 9.61
CA LYS A 24 46.47 14.87 8.22
C LYS A 24 45.61 14.16 7.17
N GLN A 25 44.75 13.20 7.56
CA GLN A 25 43.83 12.59 6.59
C GLN A 25 42.74 13.60 6.23
N PRO A 26 42.65 14.04 4.96
CA PRO A 26 41.46 14.78 4.53
C PRO A 26 40.26 13.86 4.73
N GLY A 27 39.21 14.37 5.39
CA GLY A 27 37.97 13.62 5.59
C GLY A 27 37.51 13.00 4.28
N LYS A 28 37.02 11.75 4.29
CA LYS A 28 36.65 11.00 3.08
C LYS A 28 35.84 11.87 2.11
N LEU A 29 36.48 12.31 1.04
CA LEU A 29 35.82 13.06 -0.04
C LEU A 29 34.79 12.12 -0.69
N ILE A 30 33.54 12.55 -0.69
CA ILE A 30 32.47 11.83 -1.39
C ILE A 30 32.61 12.18 -2.88
N SER A 31 32.77 11.18 -3.75
CA SER A 31 32.84 11.43 -5.19
C SER A 31 31.53 12.07 -5.71
N ALA A 32 31.64 12.83 -6.80
CA ALA A 32 30.48 13.46 -7.45
C ALA A 32 29.38 12.43 -7.78
N ASP A 33 29.75 11.23 -8.23
CA ASP A 33 28.81 10.15 -8.54
C ASP A 33 28.05 9.64 -7.33
N VAL A 34 28.74 9.50 -6.18
CA VAL A 34 28.12 9.07 -4.93
C VAL A 34 27.15 10.15 -4.44
N LEU A 35 27.54 11.42 -4.54
CA LEU A 35 26.66 12.53 -4.19
C LEU A 35 25.43 12.59 -5.11
N HIS A 36 25.63 12.38 -6.42
CA HIS A 36 24.55 12.33 -7.40
C HIS A 36 23.55 11.20 -7.09
N LEU A 37 24.06 9.99 -6.84
CA LEU A 37 23.25 8.85 -6.42
C LEU A 37 22.45 9.16 -5.15
N HIS A 38 23.07 9.74 -4.12
CA HIS A 38 22.38 10.10 -2.88
C HIS A 38 21.26 11.12 -3.10
N ARG A 39 21.51 12.16 -3.90
CA ARG A 39 20.51 13.17 -4.24
C ARG A 39 19.34 12.55 -5.00
N ARG A 40 19.62 11.68 -5.97
CA ARG A 40 18.56 11.04 -6.76
C ARG A 40 17.73 10.08 -5.92
N MET A 41 18.36 9.27 -5.06
CA MET A 41 17.65 8.39 -4.12
C MET A 41 16.73 9.18 -3.20
N LYS A 42 17.18 10.31 -2.63
CA LYS A 42 16.33 11.19 -1.81
C LYS A 42 15.15 11.76 -2.60
N ALA A 43 15.39 12.19 -3.84
CA ALA A 43 14.34 12.74 -4.70
C ALA A 43 13.26 11.69 -5.02
N LEU A 44 13.67 10.50 -5.48
CA LEU A 44 12.77 9.39 -5.76
C LEU A 44 11.98 8.95 -4.52
N PHE A 45 12.64 8.86 -3.37
CA PHE A 45 12.01 8.50 -2.11
C PHE A 45 10.93 9.50 -1.72
N LYS A 46 11.23 10.81 -1.75
CA LYS A 46 10.26 11.87 -1.47
C LYS A 46 9.10 11.90 -2.47
N GLN A 47 9.38 11.72 -3.77
CA GLN A 47 8.34 11.62 -4.81
C GLN A 47 7.39 10.46 -4.56
N SER A 48 7.89 9.36 -4.02
CA SER A 48 7.07 8.22 -3.63
C SER A 48 6.30 8.39 -2.32
N ARG A 49 6.43 9.54 -1.66
CA ARG A 49 5.88 9.79 -0.32
C ARG A 49 6.39 8.76 0.68
N ASP A 50 7.70 8.51 0.65
CA ASP A 50 8.42 7.64 1.56
C ASP A 50 8.00 6.15 1.51
N SER A 51 7.42 5.71 0.38
CA SER A 51 6.92 4.34 0.20
C SER A 51 7.89 3.40 -0.54
N LEU A 52 8.90 3.94 -1.25
CA LEU A 52 9.82 3.12 -2.03
C LEU A 52 10.79 2.32 -1.17
N GLY A 53 10.59 1.01 -1.12
CA GLY A 53 11.57 0.07 -0.58
C GLY A 53 12.74 -0.22 -1.51
N SER A 54 13.76 -0.90 -0.97
CA SER A 54 15.02 -1.22 -1.69
C SER A 54 14.85 -1.94 -3.05
N ARG A 55 13.77 -2.69 -3.26
CA ARG A 55 13.52 -3.39 -4.54
C ARG A 55 13.08 -2.39 -5.62
N GLU A 56 12.05 -1.61 -5.34
CA GLU A 56 11.50 -0.64 -6.29
C GLU A 56 12.44 0.56 -6.50
N MET A 57 13.14 1.00 -5.46
CA MET A 57 14.22 1.97 -5.56
C MET A 57 15.30 1.52 -6.55
N MET A 58 15.69 0.24 -6.53
CA MET A 58 16.67 -0.30 -7.47
C MET A 58 16.15 -0.32 -8.92
N LYS A 59 14.88 -0.68 -9.14
CA LYS A 59 14.27 -0.64 -10.48
C LYS A 59 14.27 0.78 -11.04
N LYS A 60 13.76 1.76 -10.29
CA LYS A 60 13.73 3.17 -10.72
C LYS A 60 15.11 3.75 -10.99
N LEU A 61 16.10 3.43 -10.17
CA LEU A 61 17.48 3.84 -10.42
C LEU A 61 18.03 3.21 -11.71
N ARG A 62 17.70 1.94 -12.00
CA ARG A 62 18.12 1.29 -13.26
C ARG A 62 17.41 1.87 -14.48
N GLU A 63 16.14 2.22 -14.37
CA GLU A 63 15.39 2.94 -15.41
C GLU A 63 16.05 4.29 -15.74
N GLU A 64 16.69 4.93 -14.77
CA GLU A 64 17.45 6.17 -14.92
C GLU A 64 18.93 5.97 -15.30
N GLY A 65 19.33 4.73 -15.62
CA GLY A 65 20.68 4.40 -16.09
C GLY A 65 21.70 4.08 -15.00
N PHE A 66 21.32 4.03 -13.71
CA PHE A 66 22.24 3.63 -12.66
C PHE A 66 22.49 2.12 -12.64
N GLN A 67 23.74 1.71 -12.73
CA GLN A 67 24.16 0.33 -12.51
C GLN A 67 24.28 0.03 -11.02
N ILE A 68 23.17 -0.33 -10.37
CA ILE A 68 23.12 -0.60 -8.94
C ILE A 68 22.40 -1.90 -8.60
N GLY A 69 22.94 -2.62 -7.61
CA GLY A 69 22.33 -3.82 -7.03
C GLY A 69 21.51 -3.51 -5.77
N ARG A 70 20.55 -4.38 -5.45
CA ARG A 70 19.64 -4.23 -4.30
C ARG A 70 20.38 -4.05 -2.96
N TYR A 71 21.50 -4.78 -2.76
CA TYR A 71 22.28 -4.69 -1.53
C TYR A 71 22.90 -3.30 -1.34
N LYS A 72 23.48 -2.74 -2.41
CA LYS A 72 24.04 -1.38 -2.41
C LYS A 72 22.94 -0.34 -2.15
N VAL A 73 21.78 -0.47 -2.78
CA VAL A 73 20.61 0.38 -2.49
C VAL A 73 20.23 0.33 -1.01
N ARG A 74 20.10 -0.87 -0.43
CA ARG A 74 19.77 -1.03 1.00
C ARG A 74 20.78 -0.33 1.91
N ASN A 75 22.08 -0.48 1.65
CA ASN A 75 23.12 0.17 2.45
C ASN A 75 23.07 1.70 2.33
N VAL A 76 22.85 2.22 1.12
CA VAL A 76 22.70 3.66 0.92
C VAL A 76 21.42 4.19 1.58
N MET A 77 20.29 3.47 1.49
CA MET A 77 19.07 3.83 2.21
C MET A 77 19.32 3.92 3.72
N LYS A 78 20.01 2.94 4.32
CA LYS A 78 20.41 2.98 5.74
C LYS A 78 21.30 4.20 6.05
N LYS A 79 22.30 4.47 5.21
CA LYS A 79 23.22 5.61 5.38
C LYS A 79 22.50 6.97 5.31
N LEU A 80 21.45 7.06 4.49
CA LEU A 80 20.66 8.28 4.28
C LEU A 80 19.43 8.36 5.20
N ASP A 81 19.26 7.41 6.13
CA ASP A 81 18.09 7.23 6.99
C ASP A 81 16.74 7.22 6.23
N LEU A 82 16.71 6.62 5.04
CA LEU A 82 15.48 6.47 4.25
C LEU A 82 14.66 5.28 4.76
N LYS A 83 13.77 5.54 5.71
CA LYS A 83 12.88 4.56 6.31
C LYS A 83 11.53 4.53 5.61
N VAL A 84 11.21 3.40 4.98
CA VAL A 84 9.92 3.21 4.34
C VAL A 84 8.81 3.35 5.38
N THR A 85 7.88 4.26 5.13
CA THR A 85 6.67 4.36 5.94
C THR A 85 5.54 3.61 5.23
N GLN A 86 4.94 2.66 5.95
CA GLN A 86 3.66 2.12 5.48
C GLN A 86 2.61 3.19 5.65
N ARG A 87 1.72 3.31 4.65
CA ARG A 87 0.61 4.25 4.71
C ARG A 87 -0.28 3.84 5.90
N VAL A 88 -0.27 4.63 6.97
CA VAL A 88 -1.15 4.39 8.12
C VAL A 88 -2.59 4.58 7.67
N ALA A 89 -3.37 3.50 7.72
CA ALA A 89 -4.81 3.52 7.50
C ALA A 89 -5.46 4.36 8.60
N TYR A 90 -5.96 5.56 8.25
CA TYR A 90 -6.42 6.55 9.24
C TYR A 90 -7.87 6.32 9.70
N LYS A 91 -8.50 5.18 9.37
CA LYS A 91 -9.91 4.94 9.65
C LYS A 91 -10.16 3.48 10.05
N VAL A 92 -10.64 3.29 11.28
CA VAL A 92 -11.18 2.02 11.78
C VAL A 92 -12.70 2.12 11.64
N THR A 93 -13.31 1.32 10.76
CA THR A 93 -14.75 1.41 10.46
C THR A 93 -15.57 0.21 10.90
N THR A 94 -14.96 -0.89 11.33
CA THR A 94 -15.72 -2.11 11.66
C THR A 94 -16.05 -2.18 13.15
N LYS A 95 -17.25 -1.70 13.55
CA LYS A 95 -17.91 -2.17 14.77
C LYS A 95 -18.95 -3.21 14.37
N ARG A 96 -18.60 -4.49 14.56
CA ARG A 96 -19.45 -5.65 14.30
C ARG A 96 -20.74 -5.53 15.11
N ASN A 97 -21.89 -5.74 14.46
CA ASN A 97 -23.16 -5.95 15.15
C ASN A 97 -23.48 -7.45 15.09
N HIS A 98 -23.52 -8.13 16.24
CA HIS A 98 -23.59 -9.59 16.35
C HIS A 98 -24.97 -10.22 16.06
N ARG A 99 -25.91 -9.48 15.45
CA ARG A 99 -27.32 -9.86 15.34
C ARG A 99 -27.84 -10.07 13.91
N ASP A 100 -26.99 -10.01 12.90
CA ASP A 100 -27.43 -10.22 11.51
C ASP A 100 -27.34 -11.71 11.13
N ASP A 101 -28.44 -12.26 10.61
CA ASP A 101 -28.51 -13.61 10.05
C ASP A 101 -27.41 -13.83 9.01
N VAL A 102 -26.61 -14.87 9.25
CA VAL A 102 -25.37 -15.17 8.55
C VAL A 102 -25.71 -15.83 7.21
N ALA A 103 -25.20 -15.27 6.10
CA ALA A 103 -25.12 -16.02 4.85
C ALA A 103 -23.86 -16.89 4.90
N ASP A 104 -23.95 -18.14 4.44
CA ASP A 104 -22.83 -19.07 4.41
C ASP A 104 -21.68 -18.55 3.53
N ASN A 105 -20.44 -18.82 3.94
CA ASN A 105 -19.26 -18.55 3.11
C ASN A 105 -19.18 -19.58 1.99
N LEU A 106 -19.91 -19.34 0.91
CA LEU A 106 -19.96 -20.23 -0.26
C LEU A 106 -18.63 -20.32 -1.00
N LEU A 107 -17.67 -19.44 -0.72
CA LEU A 107 -16.41 -19.40 -1.46
C LEU A 107 -15.34 -20.32 -0.92
N ASN A 108 -15.36 -20.77 0.34
CA ASN A 108 -14.29 -21.61 0.93
C ASN A 108 -12.87 -21.15 0.53
N GLN A 109 -12.65 -19.83 0.38
CA GLN A 109 -11.40 -19.21 -0.10
C GLN A 109 -10.95 -19.56 -1.54
N ASN A 110 -11.83 -20.10 -2.40
CA ASN A 110 -11.55 -20.38 -3.79
C ASN A 110 -11.87 -19.18 -4.71
N PHE A 111 -10.92 -18.27 -4.85
CA PHE A 111 -11.07 -17.00 -5.60
C PHE A 111 -10.74 -17.09 -7.11
N ASN A 112 -10.74 -18.30 -7.68
CA ASN A 112 -10.37 -18.53 -9.08
C ASN A 112 -11.55 -19.16 -9.87
N PRO A 113 -12.60 -18.38 -10.18
CA PRO A 113 -13.63 -18.82 -11.14
C PRO A 113 -12.99 -19.12 -12.51
N ILE A 114 -13.61 -20.01 -13.28
CA ILE A 114 -13.10 -20.46 -14.59
C ILE A 114 -13.61 -19.62 -15.77
N ALA A 115 -14.62 -18.77 -15.54
CA ALA A 115 -15.18 -17.88 -16.55
C ALA A 115 -15.65 -16.54 -15.94
N PRO A 116 -15.76 -15.47 -16.75
CA PRO A 116 -16.32 -14.19 -16.32
C PRO A 116 -17.73 -14.35 -15.74
N ASN A 117 -18.11 -13.44 -14.84
CA ASN A 117 -19.47 -13.34 -14.29
C ASN A 117 -19.97 -14.59 -13.54
N GLN A 118 -19.07 -15.46 -13.08
CA GLN A 118 -19.40 -16.55 -12.15
C GLN A 118 -19.33 -16.09 -10.69
N VAL A 119 -18.31 -15.30 -10.36
CA VAL A 119 -18.11 -14.75 -9.02
C VAL A 119 -17.67 -13.30 -9.11
N TRP A 120 -18.42 -12.42 -8.48
CA TRP A 120 -18.04 -11.04 -8.26
C TRP A 120 -17.69 -10.82 -6.79
N ALA A 121 -16.77 -9.90 -6.52
CA ALA A 121 -16.42 -9.48 -5.17
C ALA A 121 -16.70 -7.99 -4.97
N GLY A 122 -17.24 -7.64 -3.81
CA GLY A 122 -17.50 -6.28 -3.36
C GLY A 122 -16.57 -5.86 -2.23
N ASP A 123 -16.04 -4.65 -2.32
CA ASP A 123 -15.26 -4.03 -1.24
C ASP A 123 -15.59 -2.53 -1.12
N ILE A 124 -15.43 -1.97 0.08
CA ILE A 124 -15.53 -0.54 0.35
C ILE A 124 -14.18 -0.02 0.80
N THR A 125 -13.60 0.88 0.02
CA THR A 125 -12.37 1.57 0.38
C THR A 125 -12.61 3.06 0.63
N TYR A 126 -11.64 3.75 1.24
CA TYR A 126 -11.73 5.16 1.56
C TYR A 126 -10.65 5.96 0.83
N LEU A 127 -11.05 7.10 0.28
CA LEU A 127 -10.21 7.99 -0.51
C LEU A 127 -10.06 9.33 0.22
N LYS A 128 -8.81 9.78 0.39
CA LYS A 128 -8.52 11.12 0.90
C LYS A 128 -8.53 12.10 -0.28
N THR A 129 -9.42 13.08 -0.24
CA THR A 129 -9.52 14.15 -1.24
C THR A 129 -9.15 15.50 -0.61
N GLY A 130 -9.03 16.55 -1.44
CA GLY A 130 -8.82 17.93 -0.95
C GLY A 130 -9.98 18.46 -0.11
N GLU A 131 -11.19 17.92 -0.30
CA GLU A 131 -12.41 18.34 0.41
C GLU A 131 -12.79 17.40 1.58
N GLY A 132 -11.91 16.46 1.92
CA GLY A 132 -12.12 15.48 2.98
C GLY A 132 -12.17 14.03 2.50
N TRP A 133 -12.72 13.15 3.32
CA TRP A 133 -12.78 11.72 3.04
C TRP A 133 -14.01 11.35 2.21
N MET A 134 -13.79 10.53 1.20
CA MET A 134 -14.83 9.87 0.41
C MET A 134 -14.75 8.36 0.62
N TYR A 135 -15.86 7.66 0.42
CA TYR A 135 -15.95 6.20 0.40
C TYR A 135 -16.25 5.75 -1.03
N LEU A 136 -15.52 4.74 -1.49
CA LEU A 136 -15.63 4.15 -2.80
C LEU A 136 -16.06 2.68 -2.62
N ALA A 137 -17.25 2.34 -3.10
CA ALA A 137 -17.64 0.94 -3.26
C ALA A 137 -17.22 0.45 -4.64
N ILE A 138 -16.70 -0.77 -4.71
CA ILE A 138 -16.19 -1.40 -5.92
C ILE A 138 -16.82 -2.79 -6.05
N VAL A 139 -17.19 -3.16 -7.28
CA VAL A 139 -17.59 -4.52 -7.67
C VAL A 139 -16.60 -5.02 -8.72
N MET A 140 -15.88 -6.10 -8.41
CA MET A 140 -14.87 -6.72 -9.25
C MET A 140 -15.34 -8.08 -9.75
N ASP A 141 -15.14 -8.38 -11.02
CA ASP A 141 -15.22 -9.75 -11.53
C ASP A 141 -13.93 -10.51 -11.19
N LEU A 142 -14.02 -11.59 -10.41
CA LEU A 142 -12.85 -12.30 -9.90
C LEU A 142 -12.07 -13.06 -10.99
N TYR A 143 -12.73 -13.44 -12.09
CA TYR A 143 -12.05 -14.07 -13.23
C TYR A 143 -11.14 -13.08 -13.94
N SER A 144 -11.72 -11.99 -14.45
CA SER A 144 -10.99 -11.01 -15.27
C SER A 144 -10.22 -9.97 -14.46
N ARG A 145 -10.44 -9.90 -13.13
CA ARG A 145 -9.98 -8.83 -12.24
C ARG A 145 -10.42 -7.43 -12.65
N ARG A 146 -11.41 -7.33 -13.54
CA ARG A 146 -11.96 -6.07 -14.01
C ARG A 146 -12.94 -5.51 -13.00
N ILE A 147 -12.85 -4.21 -12.73
CA ILE A 147 -13.90 -3.48 -12.02
C ILE A 147 -15.08 -3.32 -12.96
N VAL A 148 -16.22 -3.89 -12.58
CA VAL A 148 -17.44 -3.92 -13.39
C VAL A 148 -18.47 -2.92 -12.91
N GLY A 149 -18.40 -2.48 -11.65
CA GLY A 149 -19.19 -1.36 -11.14
C GLY A 149 -18.49 -0.69 -9.98
N TRP A 150 -18.81 0.59 -9.76
CA TRP A 150 -18.28 1.36 -8.64
C TRP A 150 -19.18 2.55 -8.35
N TYR A 151 -19.10 3.08 -7.13
CA TYR A 151 -19.77 4.33 -6.78
C TYR A 151 -19.02 5.03 -5.64
N ILE A 152 -19.03 6.37 -5.64
CA ILE A 152 -18.34 7.19 -4.64
C ILE A 152 -19.33 8.08 -3.88
N SER A 153 -19.16 8.21 -2.57
CA SER A 153 -20.00 9.05 -1.72
C SER A 153 -19.25 9.58 -0.50
N LYS A 154 -19.70 10.72 0.03
CA LYS A 154 -19.23 11.25 1.33
C LYS A 154 -19.65 10.37 2.52
N ARG A 155 -20.62 9.45 2.35
CA ARG A 155 -21.16 8.60 3.41
C ARG A 155 -21.09 7.11 3.06
N MET A 156 -20.58 6.31 3.99
CA MET A 156 -20.58 4.85 3.93
C MET A 156 -21.99 4.34 4.29
N THR A 157 -22.80 4.04 3.27
CA THR A 157 -24.21 3.67 3.42
C THR A 157 -24.54 2.47 2.55
N THR A 158 -25.65 1.79 2.83
CA THR A 158 -26.16 0.76 1.92
C THR A 158 -26.43 1.30 0.51
N ASP A 159 -26.81 2.59 0.37
CA ASP A 159 -27.04 3.22 -0.93
C ASP A 159 -25.78 3.23 -1.81
N LEU A 160 -24.61 3.44 -1.19
CA LEU A 160 -23.31 3.43 -1.86
C LEU A 160 -23.05 2.10 -2.56
N ILE A 161 -23.22 0.97 -1.84
CA ILE A 161 -23.01 -0.37 -2.41
C ILE A 161 -24.12 -0.77 -3.38
N CYS A 162 -25.38 -0.36 -3.13
CA CYS A 162 -26.48 -0.61 -4.06
C CYS A 162 -26.19 0.03 -5.42
N LYS A 163 -25.74 1.28 -5.46
CA LYS A 163 -25.43 1.98 -6.71
C LYS A 163 -24.26 1.35 -7.46
N ALA A 164 -23.22 0.92 -6.75
CA ALA A 164 -22.11 0.19 -7.36
C ALA A 164 -22.57 -1.14 -7.99
N MET A 165 -23.44 -1.88 -7.29
CA MET A 165 -24.02 -3.14 -7.79
C MET A 165 -24.96 -2.92 -8.98
N ILE A 166 -25.84 -1.92 -8.92
CA ILE A 166 -26.73 -1.56 -10.04
C ILE A 166 -25.89 -1.24 -11.29
N MET A 167 -24.84 -0.43 -11.14
CA MET A 167 -23.91 -0.14 -12.23
C MET A 167 -23.28 -1.42 -12.79
N ALA A 168 -22.76 -2.31 -11.92
CA ALA A 168 -22.15 -3.56 -12.33
C ALA A 168 -23.11 -4.44 -13.14
N TYR A 169 -24.34 -4.58 -12.66
CA TYR A 169 -25.38 -5.35 -13.33
C TYR A 169 -25.75 -4.74 -14.68
N SER A 170 -25.96 -3.42 -14.75
CA SER A 170 -26.29 -2.75 -16.02
C SER A 170 -25.21 -2.90 -17.09
N VAL A 171 -23.93 -2.91 -16.68
CA VAL A 171 -22.79 -3.05 -17.59
C VAL A 171 -22.58 -4.49 -18.07
N ARG A 172 -22.83 -5.49 -17.22
CA ARG A 172 -22.47 -6.89 -17.51
C ARG A 172 -23.64 -7.82 -17.82
N GLN A 173 -24.84 -7.49 -17.32
CA GLN A 173 -26.06 -8.31 -17.40
C GLN A 173 -25.77 -9.81 -17.25
N PRO A 174 -25.18 -10.22 -16.12
CA PRO A 174 -24.73 -11.59 -15.92
C PRO A 174 -25.92 -12.57 -15.92
N PRO A 175 -25.71 -13.83 -16.29
CA PRO A 175 -26.74 -14.85 -16.15
C PRO A 175 -27.07 -15.10 -14.66
N ASN A 176 -28.26 -15.67 -14.43
CA ASN A 176 -28.68 -16.09 -13.09
C ASN A 176 -27.66 -17.05 -12.46
N GLY A 177 -27.50 -16.96 -11.14
CA GLY A 177 -26.61 -17.84 -10.38
C GLY A 177 -25.20 -17.30 -10.15
N LEU A 178 -24.88 -16.09 -10.65
CA LEU A 178 -23.72 -15.31 -10.22
C LEU A 178 -23.65 -15.29 -8.69
N VAL A 179 -22.47 -15.56 -8.14
CA VAL A 179 -22.19 -15.42 -6.72
C VAL A 179 -21.57 -14.04 -6.47
N PHE A 180 -22.14 -13.28 -5.54
CA PHE A 180 -21.54 -12.05 -5.06
C PHE A 180 -20.96 -12.26 -3.67
N HIS A 181 -19.66 -12.05 -3.56
CA HIS A 181 -18.93 -12.12 -2.31
C HIS A 181 -18.65 -10.74 -1.75
N SER A 182 -18.82 -10.57 -0.46
CA SER A 182 -18.45 -9.35 0.24
C SER A 182 -18.04 -9.63 1.66
N ASP A 183 -17.17 -8.78 2.20
CA ASP A 183 -16.83 -8.80 3.62
C ASP A 183 -18.07 -8.57 4.51
N ARG A 184 -17.92 -8.91 5.80
CA ARG A 184 -18.96 -8.86 6.85
C ARG A 184 -19.38 -7.45 7.29
N ASP A 185 -19.22 -6.46 6.45
CA ASP A 185 -19.65 -5.10 6.74
C ASP A 185 -21.18 -5.01 6.79
N SER A 186 -21.69 -4.23 7.73
CA SER A 186 -23.14 -4.12 8.00
C SER A 186 -23.94 -3.56 6.81
N GLN A 187 -23.28 -2.92 5.85
CA GLN A 187 -23.93 -2.49 4.62
C GLN A 187 -24.30 -3.70 3.75
N TYR A 188 -23.40 -4.67 3.60
CA TYR A 188 -23.60 -5.86 2.78
C TYR A 188 -24.59 -6.86 3.40
N THR A 189 -24.68 -6.93 4.73
CA THR A 189 -25.67 -7.78 5.42
C THR A 189 -27.08 -7.17 5.45
N SER A 190 -27.24 -5.90 5.06
CA SER A 190 -28.50 -5.17 5.17
C SER A 190 -29.64 -5.77 4.33
N LYS A 191 -30.88 -5.71 4.85
CA LYS A 191 -32.08 -6.23 4.15
C LYS A 191 -32.30 -5.60 2.78
N ARG A 192 -31.95 -4.31 2.61
CA ARG A 192 -32.08 -3.59 1.34
C ARG A 192 -31.11 -4.14 0.30
N TYR A 193 -29.88 -4.44 0.68
CA TYR A 193 -28.89 -4.99 -0.25
C TYR A 193 -29.24 -6.43 -0.65
N ARG A 194 -29.66 -7.28 0.31
CA ARG A 194 -30.15 -8.64 0.00
C ARG A 194 -31.28 -8.63 -1.02
N ARG A 195 -32.33 -7.82 -0.81
CA ARG A 195 -33.44 -7.68 -1.76
C ARG A 195 -32.99 -7.25 -3.17
N LEU A 196 -31.96 -6.41 -3.27
CA LEU A 196 -31.40 -6.01 -4.56
C LEU A 196 -30.74 -7.20 -5.29
N LEU A 197 -29.94 -8.00 -4.57
CA LEU A 197 -29.31 -9.20 -5.13
C LEU A 197 -30.35 -10.24 -5.54
N ASP A 198 -31.35 -10.49 -4.69
CA ASP A 198 -32.44 -11.41 -4.98
C ASP A 198 -33.22 -11.00 -6.24
N GLY A 199 -33.49 -9.71 -6.40
CA GLY A 199 -34.13 -9.15 -7.59
C GLY A 199 -33.34 -9.33 -8.89
N TYR A 200 -32.03 -9.56 -8.80
CA TYR A 200 -31.15 -9.86 -9.93
C TYR A 200 -30.79 -11.35 -10.06
N GLY A 201 -31.34 -12.22 -9.22
CA GLY A 201 -30.98 -13.64 -9.21
C GLY A 201 -29.52 -13.91 -8.82
N ILE A 202 -28.93 -13.00 -8.05
CA ILE A 202 -27.54 -13.08 -7.58
C ILE A 202 -27.52 -13.70 -6.18
N ARG A 203 -26.66 -14.70 -5.97
CA ARG A 203 -26.50 -15.38 -4.67
C ARG A 203 -25.46 -14.67 -3.82
N ALA A 204 -25.84 -14.21 -2.65
CA ALA A 204 -24.91 -13.61 -1.70
C ALA A 204 -24.03 -14.68 -1.02
N SER A 205 -22.74 -14.37 -0.85
CA SER A 205 -21.77 -15.13 -0.06
C SER A 205 -21.00 -14.17 0.84
N ILE A 206 -20.82 -14.51 2.12
CA ILE A 206 -20.13 -13.66 3.10
C ILE A 206 -18.90 -14.36 3.67
#